data_AF-A0A7V5XDX0-F1
#
_entry.id   AF-A0A7V5XDX0-F1
#
_cell.length_a   1.000
_cell.length_b   1.000
_cell.length_c   1.000
_cell.angle_alpha   90.00
_cell.angle_beta   90.00
_cell.angle_gamma   90.00
#
_symmetry.space_group_name_H-M   'P 1'
#
loop_
_entity.id
_entity.type
_entity.pdbx_description
1 polymer ?
#
loop_
_entity_poly.entity_id
_entity_poly.type
_entity_poly.pdbx_seq_one_letter_code
_entity_poly.pdbx_strand_id
1 'polypeptide(L)'
;MFLALRDLAHAKGRFLLMGIVVALVAFLMTFLSGLSGGLIQNNISGLMKLDATHIAFEYDDKPTYDNTMIEREQWEDWASRPGVKAMAPMGHTIFNARTEADDPLTFVMWG
;
A
#
# COMPACT_ATOMS: atom_id res chain seq x y z
N MET A 1 33.64 8.52 37.71
CA MET A 1 33.87 9.10 36.36
C MET A 1 32.57 9.75 35.86
N PHE A 2 32.08 10.78 36.57
CA PHE A 2 30.74 11.37 36.39
C PHE A 2 30.77 12.85 35.99
N LEU A 3 31.94 13.36 35.57
CA LEU A 3 32.09 14.76 35.16
C LEU A 3 31.25 15.06 33.91
N ALA A 4 31.16 14.14 32.94
CA ALA A 4 30.44 14.35 31.69
C ALA A 4 28.92 14.62 31.88
N LEU A 5 28.25 13.91 32.79
CA LEU A 5 26.83 14.13 33.11
C LEU A 5 26.59 15.49 33.77
N ARG A 6 27.54 15.95 34.59
CA ARG A 6 27.42 17.23 35.31
C ARG A 6 27.77 18.43 34.43
N ASP A 7 28.65 18.23 33.45
CA ASP A 7 29.03 19.24 32.46
C ASP A 7 27.93 19.45 31.40
N LEU A 8 27.26 18.36 31.00
CA LEU A 8 26.04 18.39 30.18
C LEU A 8 24.92 19.22 30.85
N ALA A 9 24.87 19.20 32.18
CA ALA A 9 23.91 19.96 32.97
C ALA A 9 24.31 21.43 33.21
N HIS A 10 25.56 21.87 32.93
CA HIS A 10 25.97 23.28 33.02
C HIS A 10 25.76 24.02 31.69
N ALA A 11 25.97 23.36 30.56
CA ALA A 11 25.75 23.90 29.22
C ALA A 11 24.30 23.67 28.70
N LYS A 12 23.31 23.88 29.59
CA LYS A 12 21.90 23.47 29.43
C LYS A 12 21.25 23.89 28.12
N GLY A 13 21.53 25.11 27.62
CA GLY A 13 20.86 25.62 26.42
C GLY A 13 21.27 24.88 25.14
N ARG A 14 22.58 24.71 24.93
CA ARG A 14 23.15 24.17 23.67
C ARG A 14 22.96 22.66 23.56
N PHE A 15 23.17 21.93 24.66
CA PHE A 15 22.98 20.47 24.67
C PHE A 15 21.50 20.08 24.62
N LEU A 16 20.62 20.84 25.26
CA LEU A 16 19.18 20.62 25.11
C LEU A 16 18.73 20.89 23.67
N LEU A 17 19.20 21.97 23.05
CA LEU A 17 18.94 22.26 21.63
C LEU A 17 19.41 21.13 20.72
N MET A 18 20.65 20.64 20.88
CA MET A 18 21.14 19.52 20.08
C MET A 18 20.35 18.23 20.31
N GLY A 19 20.01 17.91 21.57
CA GLY A 19 19.19 16.75 21.89
C GLY A 19 17.80 16.82 21.26
N ILE A 20 17.15 18.00 21.30
CA ILE A 20 15.85 18.23 20.67
C ILE A 20 15.94 18.07 19.16
N VAL A 21 16.95 18.64 18.51
CA VAL A 21 17.11 18.51 17.05
C VAL A 21 17.28 17.05 16.66
N VAL A 22 18.12 16.29 17.37
CA VAL A 22 18.30 14.85 17.09
C VAL A 22 16.99 14.09 17.31
N ALA A 23 16.26 14.37 18.38
CA ALA A 23 14.96 13.75 18.64
C ALA A 23 13.93 14.09 17.56
N LEU A 24 13.86 15.34 17.11
CA LEU A 24 12.97 15.78 16.04
C LEU A 24 13.30 15.13 14.71
N VAL A 25 14.58 15.01 14.36
CA VAL A 25 15.01 14.32 13.13
C VAL A 25 14.66 12.83 13.20
N ALA A 26 14.94 12.16 14.31
CA ALA A 26 14.57 10.75 14.50
C ALA A 26 13.05 10.54 14.46
N PHE A 27 12.29 11.43 15.09
CA PHE A 27 10.83 11.42 15.05
C PHE A 27 10.32 11.60 13.61
N LEU A 28 10.81 12.61 12.90
CA LEU A 28 10.41 12.87 11.51
C LEU A 28 10.70 11.69 10.59
N MET A 29 11.89 11.08 10.72
CA MET A 29 12.28 9.91 9.94
C MET A 29 11.37 8.71 10.20
N THR A 30 11.06 8.46 11.47
CA THR A 30 10.15 7.38 11.89
C THR A 30 8.74 7.64 11.40
N PHE A 31 8.26 8.88 11.52
CA PHE A 31 6.93 9.29 11.08
C PHE A 31 6.77 9.16 9.57
N LEU A 32 7.74 9.63 8.78
CA LEU A 32 7.73 9.49 7.32
C LEU A 32 7.73 8.02 6.89
N SER A 33 8.55 7.19 7.54
CA SER A 33 8.59 5.75 7.30
C SER A 33 7.28 5.06 7.68
N GLY A 34 6.70 5.42 8.82
CA GLY A 34 5.43 4.87 9.31
C GLY A 34 4.23 5.29 8.45
N LEU A 35 4.20 6.54 7.99
CA LEU A 35 3.15 7.05 7.13
C LEU A 35 3.23 6.43 5.73
N SER A 36 4.44 6.28 5.17
CA SER A 36 4.62 5.59 3.89
C SER A 36 4.14 4.15 3.96
N GLY A 37 4.56 3.39 4.98
CA GLY A 37 4.10 2.01 5.18
C GLY A 37 2.59 1.91 5.44
N GLY A 38 2.05 2.78 6.30
CA GLY A 38 0.63 2.79 6.66
C GLY A 38 -0.30 3.18 5.52
N LEU A 39 0.07 4.15 4.69
CA LEU A 39 -0.70 4.55 3.51
C LEU A 39 -0.72 3.45 2.45
N ILE A 40 0.42 2.79 2.22
CA ILE A 40 0.51 1.66 1.28
C ILE A 40 -0.37 0.51 1.78
N GLN A 41 -0.28 0.16 3.07
CA GLN A 41 -1.11 -0.90 3.66
C GLN A 41 -2.60 -0.57 3.51
N ASN A 42 -3.01 0.67 3.75
CA ASN A 42 -4.41 1.09 3.59
C ASN A 42 -4.86 1.11 2.12
N ASN A 43 -3.97 1.45 1.19
CA ASN A 43 -4.28 1.46 -0.23
C ASN A 43 -4.47 0.04 -0.81
N ILE A 44 -3.68 -0.94 -0.33
CA ILE A 44 -3.69 -2.32 -0.82
C ILE A 44 -4.52 -3.25 0.10
N SER A 45 -5.10 -2.72 1.19
CA SER A 45 -5.88 -3.50 2.16
C SER A 45 -7.05 -4.28 1.55
N GLY A 46 -7.64 -3.78 0.45
CA GLY A 46 -8.68 -4.49 -0.29
C GLY A 46 -8.14 -5.74 -1.00
N LEU A 47 -6.99 -5.62 -1.65
CA LEU A 47 -6.30 -6.71 -2.33
C LEU A 47 -5.73 -7.73 -1.35
N MET A 48 -5.15 -7.28 -0.23
CA MET A 48 -4.61 -8.18 0.80
C MET A 48 -5.68 -8.99 1.55
N LYS A 49 -6.93 -8.50 1.58
CA LYS A 49 -8.06 -9.22 2.18
C LYS A 49 -8.73 -10.19 1.21
N LEU A 50 -8.33 -10.19 -0.06
CA LEU A 50 -8.83 -11.14 -1.03
C LEU A 50 -8.33 -12.54 -0.65
N ASP A 51 -9.23 -13.49 -0.49
CA ASP A 51 -8.91 -14.90 -0.23
C ASP A 51 -8.45 -15.60 -1.52
N ALA A 52 -7.48 -14.98 -2.21
CA ALA A 52 -6.90 -15.49 -3.44
C ALA A 52 -5.42 -15.78 -3.19
N THR A 53 -5.00 -17.00 -3.52
CA THR A 53 -3.59 -17.40 -3.44
C THR A 53 -2.81 -17.05 -4.69
N HIS A 54 -3.50 -16.99 -5.84
CA HIS A 54 -2.93 -16.73 -7.15
C HIS A 54 -3.90 -15.85 -7.95
N ILE A 55 -3.33 -14.95 -8.77
CA ILE A 55 -4.07 -14.14 -9.74
C ILE A 55 -3.48 -14.46 -11.11
N ALA A 56 -4.33 -14.86 -12.05
CA ALA A 56 -3.94 -15.14 -13.42
C ALA A 56 -4.22 -13.91 -14.29
N PHE A 57 -3.31 -13.61 -15.21
CA PHE A 57 -3.47 -12.57 -16.21
C PHE A 57 -3.25 -13.16 -17.60
N GLU A 58 -3.78 -12.47 -18.61
CA GLU A 58 -3.41 -12.73 -20.00
C GLU A 58 -1.92 -12.45 -20.19
N TYR A 59 -1.26 -13.25 -21.03
CA TYR A 59 0.16 -13.09 -21.26
C TYR A 59 0.43 -11.87 -22.15
N ASP A 60 1.10 -10.86 -21.60
CA ASP A 60 1.55 -9.66 -22.30
C ASP A 60 2.93 -9.23 -21.74
N ASP A 61 3.59 -8.25 -22.38
CA ASP A 61 4.87 -7.69 -21.91
C ASP A 61 4.72 -7.01 -20.53
N LYS A 62 3.54 -6.42 -20.28
CA LYS A 62 3.18 -5.78 -19.00
C LYS A 62 1.71 -6.02 -18.68
N PRO A 63 1.34 -7.21 -18.17
CA PRO A 63 -0.04 -7.51 -17.86
C PRO A 63 -0.57 -6.59 -16.76
N THR A 64 -1.68 -5.93 -17.05
CA THR A 64 -2.41 -5.09 -16.09
C THR A 64 -3.86 -5.57 -16.00
N TYR A 65 -4.55 -5.17 -14.94
CA TYR A 65 -5.98 -5.43 -14.79
C TYR A 65 -6.77 -4.88 -15.98
N ASP A 66 -6.41 -3.70 -16.48
CA ASP A 66 -7.12 -3.01 -17.58
C ASP A 66 -6.95 -3.64 -18.96
N ASN A 67 -5.86 -4.39 -19.19
CA ASN A 67 -5.50 -4.93 -20.51
C ASN A 67 -5.52 -6.46 -20.55
N THR A 68 -6.20 -7.10 -19.61
CA THR A 68 -6.32 -8.55 -19.54
C THR A 68 -7.75 -8.96 -19.88
N MET A 69 -7.92 -9.85 -20.85
CA MET A 69 -9.20 -10.50 -21.11
C MET A 69 -9.03 -12.02 -21.04
N ILE A 70 -9.75 -12.65 -20.11
CA ILE A 70 -9.76 -14.11 -19.95
C ILE A 70 -11.17 -14.59 -20.31
N GLU A 71 -11.26 -15.46 -21.31
CA GLU A 71 -12.51 -16.04 -21.77
C GLU A 71 -13.04 -17.06 -20.76
N ARG A 72 -14.34 -17.34 -20.81
CA ARG A 72 -15.02 -18.21 -19.84
C ARG A 72 -14.43 -19.61 -19.83
N GLU A 73 -14.23 -20.14 -21.03
CA GLU A 73 -13.72 -21.47 -21.29
C GLU A 73 -12.33 -21.67 -20.65
N GLN A 74 -11.49 -20.63 -20.64
CA GLN A 74 -10.13 -20.71 -20.12
C GLN A 74 -10.09 -20.89 -18.59
N TRP A 75 -10.87 -20.11 -17.84
CA TRP A 75 -10.86 -20.21 -16.38
C TRP A 75 -11.68 -21.41 -15.87
N GLU A 76 -12.71 -21.85 -16.61
CA GLU A 76 -13.43 -23.09 -16.33
C GLU A 76 -12.52 -24.32 -16.50
N ASP A 77 -11.68 -24.33 -17.55
CA ASP A 77 -10.65 -25.35 -17.74
C ASP A 77 -9.64 -25.36 -16.59
N TRP A 78 -9.22 -24.19 -16.09
CA TRP A 78 -8.31 -24.11 -14.94
C TRP A 78 -8.96 -24.58 -13.64
N ALA A 79 -10.25 -24.30 -13.44
CA ALA A 79 -11.00 -24.76 -12.28
C ALA A 79 -11.05 -26.30 -12.20
N SER A 80 -10.98 -26.98 -13.35
CA SER A 80 -10.95 -28.45 -13.42
C SER A 80 -9.58 -29.08 -13.09
N ARG A 81 -8.51 -28.27 -12.97
CA ARG A 81 -7.16 -28.79 -12.77
C ARG A 81 -6.94 -29.32 -11.34
N PRO A 82 -6.18 -30.42 -11.18
CA PRO A 82 -5.86 -30.96 -9.86
C PRO A 82 -5.09 -29.93 -9.02
N GLY A 83 -5.58 -29.66 -7.81
CA GLY A 83 -4.97 -28.72 -6.86
C GLY A 83 -5.69 -27.36 -6.77
N VAL A 84 -6.62 -27.04 -7.66
CA VAL A 84 -7.43 -25.82 -7.60
C VAL A 84 -8.62 -26.06 -6.65
N LYS A 85 -8.69 -25.29 -5.56
CA LYS A 85 -9.77 -25.39 -4.57
C LYS A 85 -11.00 -24.55 -4.94
N ALA A 86 -10.76 -23.36 -5.48
CA ALA A 86 -11.77 -22.42 -5.92
C ALA A 86 -11.17 -21.55 -7.02
N MET A 87 -11.98 -21.26 -8.04
CA MET A 87 -11.64 -20.33 -9.11
C MET A 87 -12.85 -19.43 -9.30
N ALA A 88 -12.64 -18.12 -9.28
CA ALA A 88 -13.67 -17.13 -9.53
C ALA A 88 -13.13 -16.13 -10.56
N PRO A 89 -13.91 -15.77 -11.59
CA PRO A 89 -13.54 -14.67 -12.46
C PRO A 89 -13.54 -13.37 -11.63
N MET A 90 -12.61 -12.48 -11.93
CA MET A 90 -12.53 -11.16 -11.35
C MET A 90 -12.50 -10.14 -12.49
N GLY A 91 -13.53 -9.32 -12.58
CA GLY A 91 -13.56 -8.14 -13.42
C GLY A 91 -13.52 -6.87 -12.58
N HIS A 92 -13.12 -5.77 -13.21
CA HIS A 92 -13.32 -4.44 -12.67
C HIS A 92 -13.96 -3.54 -13.71
N THR A 93 -14.76 -2.60 -13.25
CA THR A 93 -15.35 -1.55 -14.08
C THR A 93 -14.98 -0.20 -13.49
N ILE A 94 -14.42 0.66 -14.33
CA ILE A 94 -14.05 2.02 -13.94
C ILE A 94 -15.15 2.98 -14.38
N PHE A 95 -15.75 3.67 -13.41
CA PHE A 95 -16.70 4.75 -13.63
C PHE A 95 -16.04 6.10 -13.34
N ASN A 96 -16.08 7.00 -14.32
CA ASN A 96 -15.65 8.39 -14.13
C ASN A 96 -16.88 9.29 -13.94
N ALA A 97 -16.88 10.04 -12.85
CA ALA A 97 -17.91 10.98 -12.49
C ALA A 97 -17.27 12.31 -12.07
N ARG A 98 -18.11 13.31 -11.79
CA ARG A 98 -17.65 14.63 -11.33
C ARG A 98 -18.55 15.13 -10.21
N THR A 99 -17.97 15.80 -9.21
CA THR A 99 -18.73 16.46 -8.14
C THR A 99 -19.44 17.71 -8.66
N GLU A 100 -20.36 18.25 -7.85
CA GLU A 100 -20.97 19.56 -8.11
C GLU A 100 -19.94 20.71 -8.14
N ALA A 101 -18.79 20.53 -7.47
CA ALA A 101 -17.67 21.49 -7.47
C ALA A 101 -16.71 21.32 -8.66
N ASP A 102 -17.09 20.50 -9.65
CA ASP A 102 -16.29 20.13 -10.81
C ASP A 102 -15.04 19.27 -10.47
N ASP A 103 -14.97 18.61 -9.32
CA ASP A 103 -13.83 17.73 -8.98
C ASP A 103 -13.97 16.35 -9.64
N PRO A 104 -12.91 15.79 -10.26
CA PRO A 104 -12.97 14.47 -10.87
C PRO A 104 -13.07 13.38 -9.81
N LEU A 105 -14.00 12.44 -10.02
CA LEU A 105 -14.17 11.24 -9.21
C LEU A 105 -14.03 10.00 -10.09
N THR A 106 -13.14 9.09 -9.70
CA THR A 106 -13.01 7.78 -10.34
C THR A 106 -13.39 6.70 -9.35
N PHE A 107 -14.38 5.90 -9.72
CA PHE A 107 -14.84 4.74 -8.96
C PHE A 107 -14.39 3.46 -9.67
N VAL A 108 -13.77 2.55 -8.94
CA VAL A 108 -13.46 1.20 -9.43
C VAL A 108 -14.37 0.22 -8.68
N MET A 109 -15.25 -0.43 -9.43
CA MET A 109 -16.10 -1.50 -8.90
C MET A 109 -15.49 -2.85 -9.30
N TRP A 110 -15.37 -3.76 -8.35
CA TRP A 110 -14.88 -5.13 -8.55
C TRP A 110 -16.05 -6.10 -8.50
N GLY A 111 -16.11 -7.07 -9.42
CA GLY A 111 -17.20 -8.04 -9.51
C GLY A 111 -16.98 -9.14 -10.53
#